data_AF-A0A4U9HX35-F1
#
_entry.id   AF-A0A4U9HX35-F1
#
_cell.length_a   1.000
_cell.length_b   1.000
_cell.length_c   1.000
_cell.angle_alpha   90.00
_cell.angle_beta   90.00
_cell.angle_gamma   90.00
#
_symmetry.space_group_name_H-M   'P 1'
#
loop_
_entity.id
_entity.type
_entity.pdbx_description
1 polymer ?
#
loop_
_entity_poly.entity_id
_entity_poly.type
_entity_poly.pdbx_seq_one_letter_code
_entity_poly.pdbx_strand_id
1 'polypeptide(L)'
;MSPGGNEPDGGNAPYYDDVISFTVVNDQGFLQTKHRLYMSSKPFEDPRILPGGPGIEYTVDDGMGGTVHGRLEPRFPGWAWGMIYMTKQGLEGSSQQLKRNWQDLPDKVPEVKGYTGWDRMRCDMDAGR
;
A
#
# COMPACT_ATOMS: atom_id res chain seq x y z
N MET A 1 -3.49 9.38 3.45
CA MET A 1 -4.85 8.92 3.82
C MET A 1 -5.24 7.78 2.90
N SER A 2 -5.94 6.75 3.39
CA SER A 2 -6.37 5.62 2.57
C SER A 2 -7.66 5.93 1.79
N PRO A 3 -7.93 5.19 0.70
CA PRO A 3 -9.21 5.27 -0.03
C PRO A 3 -10.40 4.71 0.75
N GLY A 4 -10.15 3.80 1.71
CA GLY A 4 -11.18 3.16 2.56
C GLY A 4 -10.86 3.27 4.05
N GLY A 5 -11.73 2.72 4.90
CA GLY A 5 -11.59 2.76 6.35
C GLY A 5 -10.36 2.00 6.83
N ASN A 6 -9.45 2.69 7.51
CA ASN A 6 -8.27 2.14 8.14
C ASN A 6 -8.44 1.96 9.66
N GLU A 7 -9.51 2.49 10.25
CA GLU A 7 -9.78 2.43 11.67
C GLU A 7 -11.13 1.73 11.94
N PRO A 8 -11.35 1.16 13.16
CA PRO A 8 -12.60 0.45 13.48
C PRO A 8 -13.85 1.32 13.40
N ASP A 9 -13.72 2.62 13.60
CA ASP A 9 -14.78 3.62 13.44
C ASP A 9 -15.00 4.06 11.98
N GLY A 10 -14.26 3.46 11.04
CA GLY A 10 -14.30 3.77 9.62
C GLY A 10 -13.37 4.92 9.20
N GLY A 11 -12.61 5.52 10.11
CA GLY A 11 -11.64 6.56 9.80
C GLY A 11 -10.57 6.09 8.82
N ASN A 12 -10.17 6.93 7.86
CA ASN A 12 -9.19 6.60 6.82
C ASN A 12 -7.75 7.07 7.13
N ALA A 13 -7.55 7.59 8.32
CA ALA A 13 -6.31 8.19 8.78
C ALA A 13 -6.13 7.90 10.28
N PRO A 14 -4.89 7.82 10.75
CA PRO A 14 -4.63 7.67 12.17
C PRO A 14 -4.92 8.97 12.92
N TYR A 15 -5.25 8.84 14.19
CA TYR A 15 -5.31 9.96 15.12
C TYR A 15 -3.91 10.50 15.38
N TYR A 16 -3.77 11.83 15.36
CA TYR A 16 -2.48 12.50 15.54
C TYR A 16 -1.79 12.07 16.83
N ASP A 17 -2.54 12.04 17.93
CA ASP A 17 -2.03 11.68 19.26
C ASP A 17 -1.62 10.21 19.39
N ASP A 18 -1.96 9.36 18.41
CA ASP A 18 -1.61 7.94 18.40
C ASP A 18 -0.38 7.62 17.56
N VAL A 19 0.16 8.58 16.81
CA VAL A 19 1.36 8.37 16.00
C VAL A 19 2.59 8.19 16.90
N ILE A 20 3.31 7.08 16.71
CA ILE A 20 4.53 6.75 17.45
C ILE A 20 5.77 7.07 16.60
N SER A 21 5.79 6.60 15.36
CA SER A 21 6.94 6.79 14.48
C SER A 21 6.59 6.62 13.01
N PHE A 22 7.42 7.22 12.16
CA PHE A 22 7.43 6.99 10.73
C PHE A 22 8.80 6.44 10.34
N THR A 23 8.82 5.29 9.67
CA THR A 23 10.04 4.59 9.26
C THR A 23 9.96 4.26 7.78
N VAL A 24 11.08 4.38 7.06
CA VAL A 24 11.19 3.90 5.68
C VAL A 24 12.22 2.79 5.63
N VAL A 25 11.83 1.63 5.09
CA VAL A 25 12.73 0.47 4.91
C VAL A 25 12.54 -0.07 3.50
N ASN A 26 13.64 -0.19 2.75
CA ASN A 26 13.63 -0.65 1.35
C ASN A 26 12.56 0.07 0.52
N ASP A 27 12.55 1.40 0.59
CA ASP A 27 11.64 2.29 -0.14
C ASP A 27 10.13 2.05 0.14
N GLN A 28 9.80 1.35 1.23
CA GLN A 28 8.43 1.23 1.77
C GLN A 28 8.30 2.05 3.05
N GLY A 29 7.22 2.84 3.14
CA GLY A 29 6.90 3.63 4.32
C GLY A 29 6.04 2.87 5.32
N PHE A 30 6.35 3.05 6.60
CA PHE A 30 5.68 2.44 7.75
C PHE A 30 5.36 3.53 8.77
N LEU A 31 4.07 3.70 9.07
CA LEU A 31 3.58 4.61 10.10
C LEU A 31 3.03 3.76 11.25
N GLN A 32 3.79 3.70 12.34
CA GLN A 32 3.42 2.98 13.56
C GLN A 32 2.57 3.89 14.43
N THR A 33 1.40 3.41 14.85
CA THR A 33 0.56 4.05 15.86
C THR A 33 0.48 3.19 17.13
N LYS A 34 -0.16 3.70 18.18
CA LYS A 34 -0.45 2.92 19.41
C LYS A 34 -1.22 1.63 19.16
N HIS A 35 -1.99 1.57 18.08
CA HIS A 35 -2.96 0.49 17.86
C HIS A 35 -2.77 -0.24 16.52
N ARG A 36 -2.07 0.37 15.56
CA ARG A 36 -2.01 -0.12 14.18
C ARG A 36 -0.68 0.16 13.49
N LEU A 37 -0.42 -0.62 12.45
CA LEU A 37 0.64 -0.37 11.49
C LEU A 37 0.03 0.01 10.15
N TYR A 38 0.35 1.21 9.69
CA TYR A 38 0.01 1.74 8.38
C TYR A 38 1.20 1.54 7.45
N MET A 39 0.96 1.00 6.26
CA MET A 39 2.01 0.66 5.30
C MET A 39 1.69 1.27 3.93
N SER A 40 2.69 1.85 3.28
CA SER A 40 2.60 2.08 1.84
C SER A 40 2.72 0.77 1.08
N SER A 41 2.48 0.78 -0.23
CA SER A 41 2.90 -0.31 -1.09
C SER A 41 4.42 -0.52 -1.02
N LYS A 42 4.86 -1.73 -1.37
CA LYS A 42 6.24 -1.98 -1.76
C LYS A 42 6.61 -1.12 -3.00
N PRO A 43 7.90 -0.91 -3.25
CA PRO A 43 8.38 -0.05 -4.34
C PRO A 43 7.91 -0.51 -5.72
N PHE A 44 7.67 0.50 -6.55
CA PHE A 44 7.22 0.42 -7.94
C PHE A 44 5.82 -0.15 -8.13
N GLU A 45 5.21 0.23 -9.26
CA GLU A 45 3.89 -0.26 -9.64
C GLU A 45 3.94 -1.72 -10.09
N ASP A 46 2.80 -2.40 -9.92
CA ASP A 46 2.62 -3.71 -10.51
C ASP A 46 2.60 -3.58 -12.06
N PRO A 47 3.53 -4.22 -12.80
CA PRO A 47 3.61 -4.07 -14.25
C PRO A 47 2.32 -4.46 -14.99
N ARG A 48 1.47 -5.29 -14.37
CA ARG A 48 0.19 -5.72 -14.95
C ARG A 48 -0.79 -4.58 -15.15
N ILE A 49 -0.69 -3.53 -14.34
CA ILE A 49 -1.60 -2.37 -14.34
C ILE A 49 -0.99 -1.14 -14.99
N LEU A 50 0.24 -1.22 -15.49
CA LEU A 50 0.87 -0.14 -16.25
C LEU A 50 0.31 -0.08 -17.67
N PRO A 51 0.42 1.07 -18.37
CA PRO A 51 0.01 1.19 -19.77
C PRO A 51 0.61 0.07 -20.64
N GLY A 52 -0.25 -0.67 -21.34
CA GLY A 52 0.16 -1.83 -22.16
C GLY A 52 0.26 -3.16 -21.40
N GLY A 53 0.02 -3.17 -20.09
CA GLY A 53 -0.04 -4.38 -19.29
C GLY A 53 -1.27 -5.26 -19.58
N PRO A 54 -1.27 -6.52 -19.13
CA PRO A 54 -2.40 -7.46 -19.30
C PRO A 54 -3.62 -7.18 -18.41
N GLY A 55 -3.50 -6.32 -17.39
CA GLY A 55 -4.50 -6.16 -16.34
C GLY A 55 -4.44 -7.28 -15.29
N ILE A 56 -5.34 -7.23 -14.32
CA ILE A 56 -5.44 -8.25 -13.26
C ILE A 56 -6.86 -8.80 -13.22
N GLU A 57 -7.04 -10.04 -13.64
CA GLU A 57 -8.29 -10.79 -13.42
C GLU A 57 -8.44 -11.09 -11.93
N TYR A 58 -9.65 -10.91 -11.41
CA TYR A 58 -9.97 -11.23 -10.04
C TYR A 58 -11.38 -11.80 -9.91
N THR A 59 -11.55 -12.56 -8.84
CA THR A 59 -12.80 -13.17 -8.45
C THR A 59 -13.05 -12.84 -6.98
N VAL A 60 -14.19 -12.24 -6.67
CA VAL A 60 -14.56 -11.84 -5.31
C VAL A 60 -15.97 -12.31 -4.97
N ASP A 61 -16.21 -12.58 -3.69
CA ASP A 61 -17.56 -12.80 -3.15
C ASP A 61 -18.33 -11.47 -3.14
N ASP A 62 -19.59 -11.47 -3.56
CA ASP A 62 -20.44 -10.27 -3.57
C ASP A 62 -21.07 -9.92 -2.21
N GLY A 63 -20.80 -10.73 -1.17
CA GLY A 63 -21.37 -10.62 0.16
C GLY A 63 -22.80 -11.18 0.26
N MET A 64 -23.36 -11.69 -0.83
CA MET A 64 -24.69 -12.31 -0.91
C MET A 64 -24.62 -13.81 -1.28
N GLY A 65 -23.42 -14.40 -1.24
CA GLY A 65 -23.18 -15.79 -1.62
C GLY A 65 -23.02 -16.01 -3.12
N GLY A 66 -22.91 -14.93 -3.90
CA GLY A 66 -22.55 -14.94 -5.30
C GLY A 66 -21.06 -14.68 -5.51
N THR A 67 -20.59 -14.96 -6.72
CA THR A 67 -19.20 -14.72 -7.12
C THR A 67 -19.16 -13.78 -8.31
N VAL A 68 -18.37 -12.72 -8.20
CA VAL A 68 -18.18 -11.72 -9.25
C VAL A 68 -16.79 -11.88 -9.84
N HIS A 69 -16.73 -11.98 -11.16
CA HIS A 69 -15.50 -11.91 -11.94
C HIS A 69 -15.32 -10.49 -12.47
N GLY A 70 -14.09 -9.97 -12.39
CA GLY A 70 -13.76 -8.66 -12.91
C GLY A 70 -12.31 -8.57 -13.32
N ARG A 71 -11.98 -7.51 -14.06
CA ARG A 71 -10.61 -7.23 -14.51
C ARG A 71 -10.21 -5.83 -14.12
N LEU A 72 -9.09 -5.70 -13.41
CA LEU A 72 -8.45 -4.41 -13.18
C LEU A 72 -7.72 -3.99 -14.46
N GLU A 73 -8.24 -2.96 -15.13
CA GLU A 73 -7.72 -2.46 -16.39
C GLU A 73 -6.41 -1.67 -16.20
N PRO A 74 -5.38 -1.89 -17.04
CA PRO A 74 -4.10 -1.15 -16.96
C PRO A 74 -4.19 0.34 -17.29
N ARG A 75 -5.34 0.80 -17.81
CA ARG A 75 -5.53 2.19 -18.21
C ARG A 75 -5.64 3.14 -17.01
N PHE A 76 -5.98 2.62 -15.84
CA PHE A 76 -6.08 3.35 -14.59
C PHE A 76 -5.35 2.57 -13.49
N PRO A 77 -4.00 2.69 -13.39
CA PRO A 77 -3.21 1.95 -12.41
C PRO A 77 -3.62 2.22 -10.95
N GLY A 78 -4.49 3.20 -10.70
CA GLY A 78 -4.88 3.60 -9.35
C GLY A 78 -3.81 4.46 -8.71
N TRP A 79 -3.66 4.34 -7.39
CA TRP A 79 -2.70 5.14 -6.64
C TRP A 79 -1.27 4.67 -6.87
N ALA A 80 -0.39 5.62 -7.18
CA ALA A 80 1.04 5.40 -7.33
C ALA A 80 1.70 4.98 -6.00
N TRP A 81 2.86 4.33 -6.10
CA TRP A 81 3.71 3.94 -4.99
C TRP A 81 3.94 5.13 -4.04
N GLY A 82 3.82 4.85 -2.74
CA GLY A 82 4.00 5.83 -1.68
C GLY A 82 2.84 6.81 -1.46
N MET A 83 1.82 6.86 -2.33
CA MET A 83 0.74 7.85 -2.23
C MET A 83 -0.30 7.54 -1.16
N ILE A 84 -0.51 6.27 -0.84
CA ILE A 84 -1.49 5.84 0.17
C ILE A 84 -0.84 4.93 1.21
N TYR A 85 -1.41 4.97 2.42
CA TYR A 85 -1.00 4.16 3.55
C TYR A 85 -2.22 3.39 4.04
N MET A 86 -2.09 2.07 4.11
CA MET A 86 -3.19 1.16 4.47
C MET A 86 -2.75 0.25 5.60
N THR A 87 -3.70 -0.04 6.48
CA THR A 87 -3.61 -1.12 7.46
C THR A 87 -4.00 -2.43 6.78
N LYS A 88 -3.64 -3.60 7.33
CA LYS A 88 -4.08 -4.89 6.75
C LYS A 88 -5.61 -4.97 6.65
N GLN A 89 -6.32 -4.47 7.65
CA GLN A 89 -7.78 -4.40 7.61
C GLN A 89 -8.28 -3.45 6.52
N GLY A 90 -7.70 -2.26 6.39
CA GLY A 90 -8.12 -1.32 5.35
C GLY A 90 -7.78 -1.80 3.93
N LEU A 91 -6.79 -2.69 3.79
CA LEU A 91 -6.42 -3.34 2.54
C LEU A 91 -7.45 -4.41 2.13
N GLU A 92 -8.07 -5.09 3.10
CA GLU A 92 -9.09 -6.10 2.85
C GLU A 92 -10.27 -5.49 2.08
N GLY A 93 -10.65 -6.13 0.98
CA GLY A 93 -11.72 -5.65 0.10
C GLY A 93 -11.32 -4.47 -0.81
N SER A 94 -10.10 -3.96 -0.69
CA SER A 94 -9.57 -2.97 -1.62
C SER A 94 -9.04 -3.62 -2.89
N SER A 95 -9.18 -2.95 -4.04
CA SER A 95 -8.52 -3.39 -5.29
C SER A 95 -6.99 -3.40 -5.19
N GLN A 96 -6.41 -2.66 -4.24
CA GLN A 96 -4.97 -2.66 -3.99
C GLN A 96 -4.45 -4.05 -3.57
N GLN A 97 -5.28 -4.84 -2.87
CA GLN A 97 -4.93 -6.20 -2.43
C GLN A 97 -4.69 -7.16 -3.60
N LEU A 98 -5.05 -6.79 -4.83
CA LEU A 98 -4.84 -7.62 -6.03
C LEU A 98 -3.44 -7.44 -6.62
N LYS A 99 -2.74 -6.36 -6.24
CA LYS A 99 -1.46 -5.97 -6.80
C LYS A 99 -0.31 -6.62 -6.04
N ARG A 100 0.75 -6.99 -6.77
CA ARG A 100 1.95 -7.63 -6.23
C ARG A 100 2.64 -6.77 -5.17
N ASN A 101 2.68 -5.46 -5.36
CA ASN A 101 3.31 -4.52 -4.43
C ASN A 101 2.53 -4.32 -3.12
N TRP A 102 1.35 -4.94 -2.96
CA TRP A 102 0.59 -4.99 -1.71
C TRP A 102 0.55 -6.39 -1.07
N GLN A 103 1.27 -7.37 -1.63
CA GLN A 103 1.36 -8.72 -1.07
C GLN A 103 2.46 -8.83 -0.01
N ASP A 104 2.33 -9.83 0.88
CA ASP A 104 3.33 -10.18 1.89
C ASP A 104 3.78 -8.97 2.74
N LEU A 105 2.80 -8.21 3.23
CA LEU A 105 3.04 -7.08 4.12
C LEU A 105 3.35 -7.56 5.54
N PRO A 106 4.34 -6.96 6.22
CA PRO A 106 4.74 -7.39 7.55
C PRO A 106 3.69 -7.00 8.61
N ASP A 107 3.71 -7.67 9.76
CA ASP A 107 2.86 -7.34 10.92
C ASP A 107 3.49 -6.28 11.84
N LYS A 108 4.78 -5.99 11.66
CA LYS A 108 5.55 -5.02 12.43
C LYS A 108 6.51 -4.28 11.52
N VAL A 109 6.95 -3.09 11.95
CA VAL A 109 7.98 -2.32 11.25
C VAL A 109 9.23 -3.20 11.08
N PRO A 110 9.71 -3.43 9.84
CA PRO A 110 10.94 -4.16 9.61
C PRO A 110 12.15 -3.49 10.26
N GLU A 111 13.15 -4.29 10.63
CA GLU A 111 14.40 -3.77 11.17
C GLU A 111 15.17 -2.97 10.12
N VAL A 112 15.63 -1.77 10.49
CA VAL A 112 16.51 -0.96 9.65
C VAL A 112 17.93 -1.53 9.73
N LYS A 113 18.43 -2.11 8.63
CA LYS A 113 19.78 -2.70 8.56
C LYS A 113 20.68 -1.90 7.63
N GLY A 114 21.93 -1.69 8.04
CA GLY A 114 22.96 -1.11 7.17
C GLY A 114 22.67 0.34 6.73
N TYR A 115 21.84 1.08 7.48
CA TYR A 115 21.56 2.48 7.18
C TYR A 115 22.84 3.30 7.37
N THR A 116 23.43 3.75 6.26
CA THR A 116 24.64 4.58 6.26
C THR A 116 24.34 6.07 6.40
N GLY A 117 23.07 6.44 6.59
CA GLY A 117 22.64 7.83 6.57
C GLY A 117 22.43 8.35 5.15
N TRP A 118 21.38 9.14 4.97
CA TRP A 118 21.33 10.16 3.92
C TRP A 118 21.60 11.49 4.60
N ASP A 119 22.79 12.05 4.44
CA ASP A 119 23.10 13.38 4.99
C ASP A 119 22.31 14.48 4.25
N ARG A 120 21.92 14.20 2.99
CA ARG A 120 21.19 15.11 2.09
C ARG A 120 20.26 14.33 1.17
N MET A 121 19.07 14.89 0.92
CA MET A 121 18.10 14.33 -0.02
C MET A 121 18.67 14.42 -1.45
N ARG A 122 18.84 13.27 -2.13
CA ARG A 122 19.22 13.22 -3.55
C ARG A 122 17.99 12.75 -4.33
N CYS A 123 17.36 13.66 -5.06
CA CYS A 123 16.30 13.29 -6.00
C CYS A 123 16.96 12.79 -7.29
N ASP A 124 16.86 11.50 -7.52
CA ASP A 124 17.11 10.90 -8.84
C ASP A 124 15.73 10.63 -9.48
N MET A 125 15.38 11.42 -10.50
CA MET A 125 14.10 11.32 -11.18
C MET A 125 13.99 10.06 -12.05
N ASP A 126 15.10 9.36 -12.30
CA ASP A 126 15.14 8.17 -13.15
C ASP A 126 15.15 6.86 -12.34
N ALA A 127 15.15 6.90 -11.00
CA ALA A 127 15.22 5.74 -10.11
C ALA A 127 14.01 4.77 -10.19
N GLY A 128 13.00 5.07 -11.02
CA GLY A 128 11.83 4.22 -11.23
C GLY A 128 11.33 4.16 -12.68
N ARG A 129 12.23 4.43 -13.64
CA ARG A 129 11.93 4.40 -15.07
C ARG A 129 12.27 3.07 -15.73
#